data_AF-A0A529XK89-F1
#
_entry.id   AF-A0A529XK89-F1
#
_cell.length_a   1.000
_cell.length_b   1.000
_cell.length_c   1.000
_cell.angle_alpha   90.00
_cell.angle_beta   90.00
_cell.angle_gamma   90.00
#
_symmetry.space_group_name_H-M   'P 1'
#
loop_
_entity.id
_entity.type
_entity.pdbx_description
1 polymer ?
#
loop_
_entity_poly.entity_id
_entity_poly.type
_entity_poly.pdbx_seq_one_letter_code
_entity_poly.pdbx_strand_id
1 'polypeptide(L)' 'MRATVPLRTLGTAGDVANACLYLASDMGKFVTGHLLHVNGGEFMV' A
#
# COMPACT_ATOMS: atom_id res chain seq x y z
N MET A 1 16.88 8.85 -10.34
CA MET A 1 17.25 9.27 -8.97
C MET A 1 16.77 8.18 -8.03
N ARG A 2 17.64 7.64 -7.15
CA ARG A 2 17.20 6.64 -6.16
C ARG A 2 16.32 7.36 -5.14
N ALA A 3 15.00 7.38 -5.35
CA ALA A 3 14.08 7.63 -4.26
C ALA A 3 14.33 6.52 -3.23
N THR A 4 14.88 6.87 -2.08
CA THR A 4 15.17 5.93 -1.00
C THR A 4 13.83 5.50 -0.42
N VAL A 5 13.24 4.44 -0.96
CA VAL A 5 12.07 3.81 -0.35
C VAL A 5 12.44 3.41 1.08
N PRO A 6 11.73 3.91 2.12
CA PRO A 6 12.06 3.64 3.52
C PRO A 6 12.18 2.16 3.86
N LEU A 7 11.37 1.30 3.23
CA LEU A 7 11.45 -0.15 3.43
C LEU A 7 12.70 -0.80 2.82
N ARG A 8 13.47 -0.09 1.99
CA ARG A 8 14.69 -0.57 1.30
C ARG A 8 14.48 -1.84 0.47
N THR A 9 13.25 -2.14 0.12
CA THR A 9 12.84 -3.25 -0.74
C THR A 9 11.97 -2.73 -1.88
N LEU A 10 11.96 -3.45 -3.00
CA LEU A 10 11.03 -3.17 -4.09
C LEU A 10 9.71 -3.86 -3.80
N GLY A 11 8.61 -3.11 -3.93
CA GLY A 11 7.28 -3.68 -3.90
C GLY A 11 7.06 -4.66 -5.04
N THR A 12 6.15 -5.60 -4.83
CA THR A 12 5.73 -6.61 -5.78
C THR A 12 4.26 -6.42 -6.11
N ALA A 13 3.78 -7.07 -7.18
CA ALA A 13 2.35 -7.13 -7.46
C ALA A 13 1.54 -7.74 -6.31
N GLY A 14 2.15 -8.63 -5.51
CA GLY A 14 1.53 -9.23 -4.34
C GLY A 14 1.21 -8.23 -3.22
N ASP A 15 2.05 -7.21 -3.02
CA ASP A 15 1.82 -6.19 -2.00
C ASP A 15 0.56 -5.37 -2.30
N VAL A 16 0.35 -5.02 -3.56
CA VAL A 16 -0.87 -4.34 -4.03
C VAL A 16 -2.08 -5.26 -3.91
N ALA A 17 -1.95 -6.53 -4.32
CA ALA A 17 -3.03 -7.50 -4.24
C ALA A 17 -3.51 -7.72 -2.79
N ASN A 18 -2.58 -7.80 -1.84
CA ASN A 18 -2.89 -7.94 -0.42
C ASN A 18 -3.61 -6.70 0.14
N ALA A 19 -3.23 -5.50 -0.29
CA ALA A 19 -3.93 -4.27 0.09
C ALA A 19 -5.37 -4.23 -0.47
N CYS A 20 -5.56 -4.66 -1.72
CA CYS A 20 -6.89 -4.83 -2.31
C CYS A 20 -7.71 -5.87 -1.53
N LEU A 21 -7.10 -7.00 -1.17
CA LEU A 21 -7.77 -8.04 -0.38
C LEU A 21 -8.20 -7.51 1.00
N TYR A 22 -7.35 -6.75 1.68
CA TYR A 22 -7.71 -6.08 2.93
C TYR A 22 -8.96 -5.21 2.75
N LEU A 23 -8.95 -4.31 1.76
CA LEU A 23 -10.06 -3.39 1.48
C LEU A 23 -11.35 -4.11 1.09
N ALA A 24 -11.25 -5.23 0.36
CA ALA A 24 -12.40 -6.03 -0.06
C ALA A 24 -12.94 -6.98 1.04
N SER A 25 -12.16 -7.22 2.09
CA SER A 25 -12.53 -8.12 3.19
C SER A 25 -13.29 -7.41 4.31
N ASP A 26 -13.82 -8.18 5.26
CA ASP A 26 -14.43 -7.66 6.49
C ASP A 26 -13.47 -6.80 7.33
N MET A 27 -12.15 -6.96 7.15
CA MET A 27 -11.15 -6.14 7.84
C MET A 27 -11.18 -4.67 7.37
N GLY A 28 -11.59 -4.43 6.12
CA GLY A 28 -11.72 -3.11 5.51
C GLY A 28 -13.11 -2.49 5.64
N LYS A 29 -14.08 -3.16 6.29
CA LYS A 29 -15.51 -2.80 6.20
C LYS A 29 -15.89 -1.37 6.62
N PHE A 30 -15.04 -0.69 7.37
CA PHE A 30 -15.26 0.69 7.82
C PHE A 30 -14.29 1.70 7.18
N VAL A 31 -13.46 1.26 6.24
CA VAL A 31 -12.52 2.11 5.51
C VAL A 31 -13.16 2.48 4.18
N THR A 32 -13.57 3.74 4.05
CA THR A 32 -14.19 4.27 2.83
C THR A 32 -13.73 5.70 2.58
N GLY A 33 -13.70 6.12 1.31
CA GLY A 33 -13.26 7.47 0.90
C GLY A 33 -11.77 7.73 1.15
N HIS A 34 -10.95 6.69 1.31
CA HIS A 34 -9.53 6.79 1.63
C HIS A 34 -8.64 6.34 0.46
N LEU A 35 -7.45 6.93 0.36
CA LEU A 35 -6.41 6.55 -0.59
C LEU A 35 -5.32 5.77 0.15
N LEU A 36 -5.24 4.46 -0.09
CA LEU A 36 -4.21 3.61 0.51
C LEU A 36 -2.97 3.55 -0.38
N HIS A 37 -1.87 4.16 0.06
CA HIS A 37 -0.60 4.11 -0.65
C HIS A 37 0.15 2.80 -0.37
N VAL A 38 0.42 2.02 -1.42
CA VAL A 38 1.20 0.77 -1.37
C VAL A 38 2.53 0.98 -2.11
N ASN A 39 3.41 1.81 -1.54
CA ASN A 39 4.64 2.28 -2.20
C ASN A 39 5.91 2.09 -1.36
N GLY A 40 5.85 1.30 -0.28
CA GLY A 40 6.98 1.09 0.62
C GLY A 40 7.52 2.38 1.27
N GLY A 41 6.70 3.44 1.31
CA GLY A 41 7.04 4.77 1.83
C GLY A 41 7.72 5.70 0.83
N GLU A 42 7.72 5.39 -0.47
CA GLU A 42 8.35 6.23 -1.51
C GLU A 42 7.85 7.67 -1.49
N PHE A 43 6.56 7.85 -1.20
CA PHE A 43 5.93 9.14 -1.06
C PHE A 43 5.07 9.12 0.20
N MET A 44 5.26 10.13 1.05
CA MET A 44 4.47 10.37 2.26
C MET A 44 3.85 11.76 2.13
N VAL A 45 2.52 11.83 1.96
CA VAL A 45 1.71 13.06 1.98
C VAL A 45 0.70 13.00 3.11
#